data_AF-A0A836MQ93-F1
#
_entry.id   AF-A0A836MQ93-F1
#
_cell.length_a   1.000
_cell.length_b   1.000
_cell.length_c   1.000
_cell.angle_alpha   90.00
_cell.angle_beta   90.00
_cell.angle_gamma   90.00
#
_symmetry.space_group_name_H-M   'P 1'
#
loop_
_entity.id
_entity.type
_entity.pdbx_description
1 polymer ?
#
loop_
_entity_poly.entity_id
_entity_poly.type
_entity_poly.pdbx_seq_one_letter_code
_entity_poly.pdbx_strand_id
1 'polypeptide(L)'
;MENFIKILDEKGIRYTVVNDAISVYQNLDFFQTNLKNLPDNLTVYGGLTLSSTKIKKLPDNLTVQGQLCLGRTQIKELPADLMVGGNLYLNYTAITILPEDLTVNGDLSIHCTKIEKLPENLTVVGNLDASETAITKLPDKFNIKGSICVKDSQINILPDNLQVNGDLDLSNTQINQLPANLNVAGSLNIRSTKIKEFPDDLVVKGSLDLCNTDIEELPPNLTINGDLNLMATWIKKLPVNLTVNGWLSLSGTKIYQMLKNFNGRFDSLAIYCEKIKKLPDNLKIKDSLNLEFSEIKKLPDNLRISGDLSLADTKIEKLPKNLSVGGALYLEYTDIKKLPKNLSVGGTLNLQGTKVKKLPKNFNVKSGLDISFTAIDRLPENLQEINTLVLTGTKIRNLPDNLRIETDLRISESKINKLPDNLYVGDTLDISKTKIKSLPAGLKVGKCMLLNNTKISKLPNNLKLSHGINLKNTAIRSLPENLDVRWLCLSLNKIKNIAYRKNCTSKKKTILAAYLHEEFKIFMNEFLIGNLEQFEQHVNKEFIKLEASELKQAASDCVAQLQQKLSVK
;
A
#
# COMPACT_ATOMS: atom_id res chain seq x y z
N MET A 1 10.04 0.52 45.19
CA MET A 1 11.34 0.97 44.66
C MET A 1 12.26 -0.21 44.29
N GLU A 2 12.64 -1.07 45.23
CA GLU A 2 13.60 -2.18 45.03
C GLU A 2 13.29 -3.08 43.81
N ASN A 3 12.05 -3.52 43.65
CA ASN A 3 11.64 -4.35 42.51
C ASN A 3 11.85 -3.65 41.16
N PHE A 4 11.70 -2.33 41.09
CA PHE A 4 11.90 -1.57 39.85
C PHE A 4 13.39 -1.44 39.54
N ILE A 5 14.22 -1.15 40.56
CA ILE A 5 15.68 -1.11 40.43
C ILE A 5 16.22 -2.44 39.88
N LYS A 6 15.76 -3.57 40.43
CA LYS A 6 16.16 -4.89 39.92
C LYS A 6 15.87 -5.07 38.42
N ILE A 7 14.73 -4.57 37.95
CA ILE A 7 14.38 -4.62 36.52
C ILE A 7 15.33 -3.74 35.69
N LEU A 8 15.74 -2.58 36.21
CA LEU A 8 16.71 -1.71 35.54
C LEU A 8 18.08 -2.38 35.45
N ASP A 9 18.55 -3.00 36.53
CA ASP A 9 19.82 -3.75 36.60
C ASP A 9 19.83 -4.92 35.60
N GLU A 10 18.77 -5.74 35.59
CA GLU A 10 18.62 -6.87 34.66
C GLU A 10 18.63 -6.44 33.19
N LYS A 11 18.17 -5.21 32.90
CA LYS A 11 18.16 -4.63 31.55
C LYS A 11 19.41 -3.81 31.24
N GLY A 12 20.36 -3.68 32.16
CA GLY A 12 21.58 -2.87 32.00
C GLY A 12 21.29 -1.39 31.79
N ILE A 13 20.22 -0.87 32.40
CA ILE A 13 19.76 0.51 32.23
C ILE A 13 20.48 1.41 33.23
N ARG A 14 21.01 2.55 32.76
CA ARG A 14 21.68 3.51 33.64
C ARG A 14 20.66 4.36 34.40
N TYR A 15 20.80 4.42 35.72
CA TYR A 15 19.98 5.25 36.59
C TYR A 15 20.79 5.82 37.77
N THR A 16 20.26 6.85 38.42
CA THR A 16 20.76 7.38 39.70
C THR A 16 19.64 7.43 40.72
N VAL A 17 19.96 7.23 42.01
CA VAL A 17 19.01 7.37 43.12
C VAL A 17 19.55 8.41 44.09
N VAL A 18 18.78 9.48 44.33
CA VAL A 18 19.12 10.54 45.29
C VAL A 18 17.85 10.91 46.05
N ASN A 19 17.89 10.86 47.38
CA ASN A 19 16.74 11.20 48.25
C ASN A 19 15.42 10.53 47.81
N ASP A 20 15.46 9.21 47.60
CA ASP A 20 14.31 8.41 47.13
C ASP A 20 13.74 8.78 45.73
N ALA A 21 14.41 9.65 44.98
CA ALA A 21 14.08 9.93 43.58
C ALA A 21 14.95 9.09 42.64
N ILE A 22 14.32 8.46 41.64
CA ILE A 22 15.02 7.67 40.61
C ILE A 22 15.08 8.49 39.33
N SER A 23 16.27 8.68 38.77
CA SER A 23 16.48 9.33 37.47
C SER A 23 17.03 8.34 36.46
N VAL A 24 16.37 8.20 35.31
CA VAL A 24 16.77 7.34 34.19
C VAL A 24 17.09 8.17 32.96
N TYR A 25 18.30 8.04 32.42
CA TYR A 25 18.85 8.93 31.39
C TYR A 25 18.65 8.44 29.95
N GLN A 26 17.83 7.42 29.76
CA GLN A 26 17.58 6.75 28.49
C GLN A 26 16.11 6.36 28.37
N ASN A 27 15.74 5.80 27.22
CA ASN A 27 14.39 5.27 27.01
C ASN A 27 14.13 4.05 27.89
N LEU A 28 12.93 3.97 28.44
CA LEU A 28 12.41 2.82 29.18
C LEU A 28 11.30 2.16 28.38
N ASP A 29 11.53 0.91 27.97
CA ASP A 29 10.53 0.11 27.25
C ASP A 29 10.09 -1.10 28.07
N PHE A 30 8.81 -1.05 28.47
CA PHE A 30 8.09 -2.10 29.17
C PHE A 30 6.90 -2.65 28.37
N PHE A 31 6.87 -2.43 27.05
CA PHE A 31 5.80 -2.91 26.18
C PHE A 31 5.48 -4.40 26.42
N GLN A 32 4.18 -4.69 26.62
CA GLN A 32 3.66 -6.04 26.83
C GLN A 32 4.28 -6.82 28.02
N THR A 33 4.86 -6.13 29.00
CA THR A 33 5.40 -6.78 30.21
C THR A 33 4.34 -6.97 31.29
N ASN A 34 4.65 -7.78 32.30
CA ASN A 34 3.82 -7.95 33.50
C ASN A 34 4.02 -6.83 34.55
N LEU A 35 4.61 -5.68 34.18
CA LEU A 35 4.84 -4.56 35.09
C LEU A 35 3.51 -4.10 35.71
N LYS A 36 3.48 -3.99 37.04
CA LYS A 36 2.27 -3.66 37.81
C LYS A 36 2.28 -2.26 38.40
N ASN A 37 3.44 -1.73 38.76
CA ASN A 37 3.60 -0.43 39.42
C ASN A 37 4.94 0.18 39.00
N LEU A 38 5.03 1.51 39.06
CA LEU A 38 6.27 2.27 39.03
C LEU A 38 6.54 2.87 40.42
N PRO A 39 7.80 3.20 40.76
CA PRO A 39 8.11 3.91 42.00
C PRO A 39 7.69 5.39 41.91
N ASP A 40 7.36 5.99 43.05
CA ASP A 40 7.18 7.44 43.19
C ASP A 40 8.49 8.21 42.88
N ASN A 41 8.37 9.49 42.53
CA ASN A 41 9.51 10.38 42.22
C ASN A 41 10.41 9.84 41.10
N LEU A 42 9.81 9.20 40.08
CA LEU A 42 10.52 8.70 38.92
C LEU A 42 10.66 9.81 37.86
N THR A 43 11.90 10.10 37.47
CA THR A 43 12.23 10.96 36.32
C THR A 43 12.83 10.13 35.19
N VAL A 44 12.26 10.25 34.00
CA VAL A 44 12.77 9.62 32.77
C VAL A 44 13.13 10.72 31.77
N TYR A 45 14.42 10.87 31.49
CA TYR A 45 14.90 11.86 30.52
C TYR A 45 14.65 11.42 29.06
N GLY A 46 14.53 10.11 28.82
CA GLY A 46 14.07 9.55 27.56
C GLY A 46 12.56 9.39 27.48
N GLY A 47 12.10 8.56 26.54
CA GLY A 47 10.71 8.11 26.46
C GLY A 47 10.41 6.94 27.41
N LEU A 48 9.16 6.84 27.86
CA LEU A 48 8.65 5.79 28.73
C LEU A 48 7.47 5.07 28.05
N THR A 49 7.68 3.81 27.69
CA THR A 49 6.65 2.94 27.09
C THR A 49 6.12 1.96 28.13
N LEU A 50 4.85 2.14 28.51
CA LEU A 50 4.09 1.28 29.42
C LEU A 50 2.94 0.55 28.72
N SER A 51 2.83 0.69 27.40
CA SER A 51 1.72 0.16 26.62
C SER A 51 1.54 -1.35 26.82
N SER A 52 0.29 -1.80 26.99
CA SER A 52 -0.08 -3.20 27.22
C SER A 52 0.56 -3.85 28.46
N THR A 53 0.91 -3.06 29.48
CA THR A 53 1.30 -3.57 30.80
C THR A 53 0.10 -3.76 31.74
N LYS A 54 0.35 -4.29 32.94
CA LYS A 54 -0.65 -4.47 34.01
C LYS A 54 -0.71 -3.30 34.99
N ILE A 55 -0.10 -2.15 34.63
CA ILE A 55 -0.10 -0.96 35.47
C ILE A 55 -1.51 -0.36 35.57
N LYS A 56 -1.87 0.10 36.77
CA LYS A 56 -3.20 0.62 37.10
C LYS A 56 -3.23 2.10 37.50
N LYS A 57 -2.09 2.66 37.91
CA LYS A 57 -1.92 4.06 38.27
C LYS A 57 -0.49 4.50 37.87
N LEU A 58 -0.34 5.76 37.47
CA LEU A 58 0.98 6.38 37.45
C LEU A 58 1.36 6.83 38.86
N PRO A 59 2.65 6.82 39.21
CA PRO A 59 3.12 7.35 40.47
C PRO A 59 2.97 8.88 40.51
N ASP A 60 2.94 9.42 41.71
CA ASP A 60 2.96 10.87 41.92
C ASP A 60 4.35 11.43 41.57
N ASN A 61 4.44 12.69 41.12
CA ASN A 61 5.68 13.34 40.65
C ASN A 61 6.39 12.61 39.49
N LEU A 62 5.67 11.86 38.65
CA LEU A 62 6.24 11.25 37.45
C LEU A 62 6.63 12.34 36.43
N THR A 63 7.91 12.43 36.10
CA THR A 63 8.41 13.33 35.04
C THR A 63 8.94 12.51 33.87
N VAL A 64 8.45 12.78 32.66
CA VAL A 64 8.94 12.16 31.41
C VAL A 64 9.32 13.26 30.43
N GLN A 65 10.61 13.47 30.18
CA GLN A 65 11.05 14.51 29.24
C GLN A 65 10.86 14.10 27.77
N GLY A 66 10.82 12.80 27.48
CA GLY A 66 10.49 12.27 26.16
C GLY A 66 9.01 11.96 25.98
N GLN A 67 8.71 11.00 25.11
CA GLN A 67 7.35 10.49 24.90
C GLN A 67 6.87 9.59 26.05
N LEU A 68 5.58 9.60 26.35
CA LEU A 68 4.92 8.72 27.31
C LEU A 68 3.81 7.91 26.62
N CYS A 69 3.99 6.59 26.55
CA CYS A 69 3.05 5.68 25.91
C CYS A 69 2.33 4.81 26.95
N LEU A 70 1.03 5.05 27.16
CA LEU A 70 0.19 4.35 28.15
C LEU A 70 -0.85 3.43 27.51
N GLY A 71 -0.79 3.23 26.19
CA GLY A 71 -1.89 2.62 25.46
C GLY A 71 -2.23 1.20 25.93
N ARG A 72 -3.53 0.86 25.98
CA ARG A 72 -4.03 -0.45 26.44
C ARG A 72 -3.59 -0.83 27.86
N THR A 73 -3.40 0.15 28.75
CA THR A 73 -3.21 -0.08 30.19
C THR A 73 -4.52 0.02 30.96
N GLN A 74 -4.52 -0.31 32.24
CA GLN A 74 -5.70 -0.19 33.13
C GLN A 74 -5.69 1.12 33.92
N ILE A 75 -4.87 2.10 33.51
CA ILE A 75 -4.81 3.42 34.13
C ILE A 75 -6.16 4.14 33.97
N LYS A 76 -6.64 4.73 35.06
CA LYS A 76 -7.93 5.44 35.12
C LYS A 76 -7.81 6.96 35.24
N GLU A 77 -6.66 7.44 35.69
CA GLU A 77 -6.40 8.86 35.94
C GLU A 77 -4.93 9.19 35.67
N LEU A 78 -4.67 10.43 35.26
CA LEU A 78 -3.33 11.00 35.21
C LEU A 78 -3.07 11.83 36.47
N PRO A 79 -1.83 11.85 36.99
CA PRO A 79 -1.43 12.80 38.03
C PRO A 79 -1.64 14.23 37.54
N ALA A 80 -2.08 15.13 38.44
CA ALA A 80 -2.36 16.52 38.11
C ALA A 80 -1.10 17.30 37.68
N ASP A 81 0.06 16.88 38.19
CA ASP A 81 1.39 17.43 37.99
C ASP A 81 2.20 16.70 36.89
N LEU A 82 1.56 15.83 36.11
CA LEU A 82 2.24 15.06 35.07
C LEU A 82 2.88 15.98 34.02
N MET A 83 4.20 15.90 33.89
CA MET A 83 4.97 16.63 32.88
C MET A 83 5.46 15.68 31.78
N VAL A 84 5.04 15.94 30.53
CA VAL A 84 5.48 15.20 29.34
C VAL A 84 6.15 16.16 28.35
N GLY A 85 7.46 16.01 28.18
CA GLY A 85 8.27 16.86 27.30
C GLY A 85 8.20 16.48 25.82
N GLY A 86 7.59 15.34 25.48
CA GLY A 86 7.30 14.91 24.10
C GLY A 86 5.83 14.53 23.91
N ASN A 87 5.59 13.43 23.19
CA ASN A 87 4.24 12.96 22.87
C ASN A 87 3.59 12.22 24.05
N LEU A 88 2.27 12.31 24.18
CA LEU A 88 1.47 11.59 25.17
C LEU A 88 0.42 10.72 24.48
N TYR A 89 0.55 9.39 24.60
CA TYR A 89 -0.36 8.43 23.98
C TYR A 89 -1.15 7.64 25.03
N LEU A 90 -2.46 7.89 25.11
CA LEU A 90 -3.40 7.33 26.09
C LEU A 90 -4.36 6.30 25.50
N ASN A 91 -4.04 5.79 24.31
CA ASN A 91 -5.00 5.08 23.45
C ASN A 91 -5.55 3.82 24.11
N TYR A 92 -6.86 3.59 24.05
CA TYR A 92 -7.51 2.42 24.67
C TYR A 92 -7.24 2.27 26.19
N THR A 93 -7.04 3.38 26.91
CA THR A 93 -6.97 3.36 28.38
C THR A 93 -8.36 3.52 29.00
N ALA A 94 -8.45 3.30 30.31
CA ALA A 94 -9.67 3.54 31.08
C ALA A 94 -9.77 4.98 31.62
N ILE A 95 -8.94 5.89 31.11
CA ILE A 95 -8.94 7.30 31.52
C ILE A 95 -10.24 7.97 31.06
N THR A 96 -10.83 8.75 31.97
CA THR A 96 -12.08 9.48 31.75
C THR A 96 -11.93 10.99 31.81
N ILE A 97 -10.84 11.50 32.39
CA ILE A 97 -10.59 12.94 32.61
C ILE A 97 -9.09 13.23 32.36
N LEU A 98 -8.80 14.37 31.74
CA LEU A 98 -7.44 14.93 31.65
C LEU A 98 -7.25 16.01 32.73
N PRO A 99 -6.03 16.21 33.25
CA PRO A 99 -5.72 17.33 34.15
C PRO A 99 -6.05 18.68 33.50
N GLU A 100 -6.57 19.64 34.29
CA GLU A 100 -7.05 20.93 33.77
C GLU A 100 -5.97 21.73 33.02
N ASP A 101 -4.74 21.76 33.56
CA ASP A 101 -3.61 22.51 33.00
C ASP A 101 -2.62 21.60 32.23
N LEU A 102 -3.10 20.48 31.68
CA LEU A 102 -2.25 19.53 30.95
C LEU A 102 -1.55 20.24 29.76
N THR A 103 -0.22 20.18 29.78
CA THR A 103 0.64 20.66 28.70
C THR A 103 1.40 19.49 28.07
N VAL A 104 1.30 19.35 26.76
CA VAL A 104 2.01 18.34 25.97
C VAL A 104 2.85 19.05 24.91
N ASN A 105 4.18 18.91 25.00
CA ASN A 105 5.11 19.56 24.08
C ASN A 105 5.22 18.87 22.70
N GLY A 106 4.60 17.70 22.54
CA GLY A 106 4.45 16.99 21.28
C GLY A 106 2.98 16.73 20.94
N ASP A 107 2.70 15.57 20.36
CA ASP A 107 1.34 15.11 20.03
C ASP A 107 0.62 14.54 21.26
N LEU A 108 -0.69 14.75 21.34
CA LEU A 108 -1.59 14.11 22.31
C LEU A 108 -2.56 13.19 21.58
N SER A 109 -2.56 11.89 21.91
CA SER A 109 -3.59 10.96 21.44
C SER A 109 -4.34 10.40 22.63
N ILE A 110 -5.67 10.57 22.61
CA ILE A 110 -6.64 10.02 23.56
C ILE A 110 -7.64 9.11 22.85
N HIS A 111 -7.22 8.54 21.71
CA HIS A 111 -8.04 7.70 20.85
C HIS A 111 -8.65 6.49 21.59
N CYS A 112 -9.93 6.20 21.33
CA CYS A 112 -10.69 5.13 21.98
C CYS A 112 -10.63 5.17 23.53
N THR A 113 -10.67 6.36 24.13
CA THR A 113 -10.83 6.54 25.58
C THR A 113 -12.28 6.90 25.93
N LYS A 114 -12.60 6.91 27.22
CA LYS A 114 -13.92 7.32 27.73
C LYS A 114 -13.94 8.79 28.18
N ILE A 115 -13.03 9.61 27.65
CA ILE A 115 -13.00 11.03 27.96
C ILE A 115 -14.23 11.69 27.34
N GLU A 116 -14.94 12.47 28.15
CA GLU A 116 -16.18 13.16 27.77
C GLU A 116 -15.97 14.65 27.49
N LYS A 117 -14.88 15.24 27.99
CA LYS A 117 -14.54 16.66 27.85
C LYS A 117 -13.03 16.87 27.79
N LEU A 118 -12.60 17.84 26.98
CA LEU A 118 -11.25 18.38 27.04
C LEU A 118 -11.19 19.54 28.06
N PRO A 119 -10.06 19.74 28.74
CA PRO A 119 -9.84 20.91 29.59
C PRO A 119 -9.82 22.25 28.84
N GLU A 120 -10.24 23.33 29.50
CA GLU A 120 -10.24 24.71 28.96
C GLU A 120 -8.83 25.34 28.89
N ASN A 121 -7.81 24.73 29.51
CA ASN A 121 -6.43 25.22 29.43
C ASN A 121 -5.50 24.23 28.70
N LEU A 122 -6.07 23.22 28.03
CA LEU A 122 -5.30 22.19 27.33
C LEU A 122 -4.36 22.83 26.29
N THR A 123 -3.07 22.57 26.44
CA THR A 123 -2.04 23.02 25.49
C THR A 123 -1.32 21.83 24.87
N VAL A 124 -1.36 21.74 23.54
CA VAL A 124 -0.65 20.72 22.77
C VAL A 124 0.12 21.40 21.64
N VAL A 125 1.44 21.27 21.65
CA VAL A 125 2.31 21.87 20.63
C VAL A 125 2.29 21.07 19.31
N GLY A 126 1.97 19.78 19.37
CA GLY A 126 1.75 18.95 18.20
C GLY A 126 0.27 18.85 17.81
N ASN A 127 -0.10 17.66 17.37
CA ASN A 127 -1.45 17.30 16.94
C ASN A 127 -2.28 16.74 18.12
N LEU A 128 -3.59 16.91 18.04
CA LEU A 128 -4.55 16.28 18.93
C LEU A 128 -5.34 15.20 18.18
N ASP A 129 -5.25 13.97 18.65
CA ASP A 129 -6.13 12.88 18.23
C ASP A 129 -7.05 12.47 19.38
N ALA A 130 -8.30 12.90 19.29
CA ALA A 130 -9.38 12.57 20.21
C ALA A 130 -10.49 11.76 19.51
N SER A 131 -10.13 10.97 18.50
CA SER A 131 -11.05 10.12 17.77
C SER A 131 -11.63 8.98 18.62
N GLU A 132 -12.85 8.54 18.28
CA GLU A 132 -13.57 7.48 18.99
C GLU A 132 -13.71 7.72 20.51
N THR A 133 -13.91 9.00 20.90
CA THR A 133 -14.17 9.40 22.29
C THR A 133 -15.63 9.78 22.53
N ALA A 134 -16.00 9.99 23.79
CA ALA A 134 -17.33 10.48 24.18
C ALA A 134 -17.43 12.02 24.19
N ILE A 135 -16.43 12.73 23.65
CA ILE A 135 -16.39 14.20 23.65
C ILE A 135 -17.54 14.76 22.82
N THR A 136 -18.28 15.71 23.39
CA THR A 136 -19.47 16.31 22.76
C THR A 136 -19.25 17.72 22.23
N LYS A 137 -18.25 18.45 22.73
CA LYS A 137 -17.83 19.77 22.25
C LYS A 137 -16.34 20.00 22.45
N LEU A 138 -15.73 20.86 21.64
CA LEU A 138 -14.40 21.41 21.93
C LEU A 138 -14.53 22.61 22.91
N PRO A 139 -13.50 22.86 23.76
CA PRO A 139 -13.47 24.01 24.66
C PRO A 139 -13.42 25.35 23.91
N ASP A 140 -13.91 26.43 24.53
CA ASP A 140 -13.82 27.78 23.94
C ASP A 140 -12.38 28.30 23.98
N LYS A 141 -11.63 27.87 25.01
CA LYS A 141 -10.22 28.18 25.17
C LYS A 141 -9.46 26.86 25.17
N PHE A 142 -8.53 26.71 24.25
CA PHE A 142 -7.53 25.65 24.21
C PHE A 142 -6.50 26.02 23.13
N ASN A 143 -5.31 25.41 23.18
CA ASN A 143 -4.22 25.76 22.29
C ASN A 143 -3.59 24.52 21.67
N ILE A 144 -4.06 24.13 20.50
CA ILE A 144 -3.46 23.07 19.68
C ILE A 144 -2.73 23.74 18.51
N LYS A 145 -1.42 23.52 18.39
CA LYS A 145 -0.63 24.14 17.31
C LYS A 145 -0.62 23.33 16.02
N GLY A 146 -0.98 22.05 16.05
CA GLY A 146 -1.08 21.17 14.89
C GLY A 146 -2.51 20.91 14.41
N SER A 147 -2.73 19.69 13.90
CA SER A 147 -4.02 19.17 13.44
C SER A 147 -4.90 18.70 14.61
N ILE A 148 -6.22 18.68 14.40
CA ILE A 148 -7.21 18.18 15.35
C ILE A 148 -8.03 17.08 14.68
N CYS A 149 -8.02 15.88 15.25
CA CYS A 149 -8.86 14.77 14.85
C CYS A 149 -9.84 14.43 15.96
N VAL A 150 -11.14 14.55 15.68
CA VAL A 150 -12.24 14.16 16.57
C VAL A 150 -13.19 13.18 15.86
N LYS A 151 -12.69 12.50 14.83
CA LYS A 151 -13.41 11.49 14.05
C LYS A 151 -14.11 10.46 14.96
N ASP A 152 -15.32 10.04 14.57
CA ASP A 152 -16.13 9.04 15.29
C ASP A 152 -16.42 9.41 16.78
N SER A 153 -16.23 10.66 17.19
CA SER A 153 -16.63 11.16 18.50
C SER A 153 -18.08 11.64 18.53
N GLN A 154 -18.55 12.10 19.70
CA GLN A 154 -19.90 12.63 19.89
C GLN A 154 -20.00 14.15 19.67
N ILE A 155 -18.98 14.77 19.04
CA ILE A 155 -18.95 16.21 18.76
C ILE A 155 -20.22 16.60 18.02
N ASN A 156 -20.96 17.56 18.59
CA ASN A 156 -22.17 18.13 17.98
C ASN A 156 -22.08 19.66 17.79
N ILE A 157 -21.09 20.31 18.40
CA ILE A 157 -20.84 21.75 18.30
C ILE A 157 -19.32 22.03 18.38
N LEU A 158 -18.89 23.08 17.67
CA LEU A 158 -17.54 23.65 17.74
C LEU A 158 -17.62 25.09 18.28
N PRO A 159 -16.57 25.57 18.94
CA PRO A 159 -16.51 26.95 19.41
C PRO A 159 -16.41 27.94 18.23
N ASP A 160 -16.97 29.13 18.43
CA ASP A 160 -16.85 30.22 17.47
C ASP A 160 -15.39 30.66 17.28
N ASN A 161 -15.05 31.12 16.07
CA ASN A 161 -13.70 31.59 15.71
C ASN A 161 -12.59 30.51 15.85
N LEU A 162 -12.94 29.22 15.83
CA LEU A 162 -11.98 28.13 15.90
C LEU A 162 -10.90 28.26 14.80
N GLN A 163 -9.65 28.34 15.22
CA GLN A 163 -8.48 28.36 14.35
C GLN A 163 -7.74 27.02 14.44
N VAL A 164 -7.55 26.34 13.30
CA VAL A 164 -6.79 25.09 13.21
C VAL A 164 -5.61 25.30 12.27
N ASN A 165 -4.39 25.19 12.81
CA ASN A 165 -3.16 25.41 12.03
C ASN A 165 -2.81 24.23 11.11
N GLY A 166 -3.34 23.04 11.39
CA GLY A 166 -3.22 21.85 10.54
C GLY A 166 -4.56 21.45 9.93
N ASP A 167 -4.78 20.14 9.83
CA ASP A 167 -6.01 19.53 9.38
C ASP A 167 -7.06 19.46 10.50
N LEU A 168 -8.35 19.49 10.12
CA LEU A 168 -9.47 19.27 11.02
C LEU A 168 -10.31 18.09 10.52
N ASP A 169 -10.34 16.99 11.28
CA ASP A 169 -11.16 15.82 10.98
C ASP A 169 -12.35 15.70 11.95
N LEU A 170 -13.54 15.92 11.42
CA LEU A 170 -14.85 15.84 12.09
C LEU A 170 -15.68 14.66 11.55
N SER A 171 -15.06 13.75 10.80
CA SER A 171 -15.80 12.70 10.10
C SER A 171 -16.57 11.78 11.05
N ASN A 172 -17.78 11.39 10.63
CA ASN A 172 -18.72 10.56 11.39
C ASN A 172 -19.11 11.12 12.78
N THR A 173 -19.00 12.43 13.02
CA THR A 173 -19.49 13.07 14.25
C THR A 173 -20.98 13.44 14.14
N GLN A 174 -21.58 13.96 15.22
CA GLN A 174 -22.98 14.38 15.26
C GLN A 174 -23.19 15.87 14.91
N ILE A 175 -22.13 16.56 14.47
CA ILE A 175 -22.18 17.98 14.12
C ILE A 175 -23.16 18.23 12.97
N ASN A 176 -23.91 19.31 13.09
CA ASN A 176 -24.95 19.71 12.13
C ASN A 176 -24.70 21.08 11.49
N GLN A 177 -23.79 21.89 12.03
CA GLN A 177 -23.38 23.20 11.50
C GLN A 177 -21.90 23.45 11.83
N LEU A 178 -21.19 24.17 10.95
CA LEU A 178 -19.86 24.71 11.24
C LEU A 178 -19.99 26.09 11.88
N PRO A 179 -19.08 26.48 12.79
CA PRO A 179 -19.12 27.78 13.45
C PRO A 179 -18.70 28.92 12.50
N ALA A 180 -19.11 30.14 12.83
CA ALA A 180 -18.64 31.33 12.13
C ALA A 180 -17.13 31.53 12.31
N ASN A 181 -16.48 32.12 11.31
CA ASN A 181 -15.05 32.39 11.23
C ASN A 181 -14.16 31.14 11.41
N LEU A 182 -14.66 29.95 11.06
CA LEU A 182 -13.85 28.72 11.06
C LEU A 182 -12.72 28.85 10.02
N ASN A 183 -11.48 28.71 10.50
CA ASN A 183 -10.29 28.77 9.65
C ASN A 183 -9.44 27.52 9.84
N VAL A 184 -9.29 26.76 8.76
CA VAL A 184 -8.47 25.54 8.71
C VAL A 184 -7.34 25.75 7.72
N ALA A 185 -6.12 25.85 8.24
CA ALA A 185 -4.94 26.08 7.41
C ALA A 185 -4.48 24.83 6.63
N GLY A 186 -4.94 23.63 7.03
CA GLY A 186 -4.84 22.38 6.28
C GLY A 186 -6.16 22.00 5.61
N SER A 187 -6.45 20.70 5.65
CA SER A 187 -7.64 20.07 5.07
C SER A 187 -8.77 19.96 6.09
N LEU A 188 -10.01 20.04 5.61
CA LEU A 188 -11.23 19.87 6.41
C LEU A 188 -11.96 18.59 5.96
N ASN A 189 -12.15 17.65 6.87
CA ASN A 189 -12.92 16.44 6.64
C ASN A 189 -14.20 16.47 7.48
N ILE A 190 -15.36 16.62 6.81
CA ILE A 190 -16.69 16.57 7.44
C ILE A 190 -17.54 15.41 6.90
N ARG A 191 -16.87 14.38 6.38
CA ARG A 191 -17.51 13.18 5.83
C ARG A 191 -18.53 12.58 6.80
N SER A 192 -19.69 12.18 6.28
CA SER A 192 -20.76 11.53 7.05
C SER A 192 -21.28 12.32 8.26
N THR A 193 -21.19 13.66 8.22
CA THR A 193 -21.83 14.54 9.20
C THR A 193 -23.22 14.96 8.71
N LYS A 194 -24.00 15.61 9.58
CA LYS A 194 -25.35 16.11 9.27
C LYS A 194 -25.34 17.59 8.85
N ILE A 195 -24.19 18.11 8.44
CA ILE A 195 -24.03 19.49 7.99
C ILE A 195 -24.82 19.70 6.69
N LYS A 196 -25.55 20.81 6.63
CA LYS A 196 -26.41 21.18 5.50
C LYS A 196 -25.94 22.41 4.73
N GLU A 197 -25.22 23.30 5.40
CA GLU A 197 -24.81 24.60 4.88
C GLU A 197 -23.41 24.96 5.37
N PHE A 198 -22.75 25.84 4.62
CA PHE A 198 -21.48 26.43 4.99
C PHE A 198 -21.69 27.80 5.61
N PRO A 199 -20.82 28.23 6.54
CA PRO A 199 -20.77 29.63 6.93
C PRO A 199 -20.16 30.46 5.78
N ASP A 200 -20.62 31.70 5.63
CA ASP A 200 -20.24 32.60 4.54
C ASP A 200 -18.73 32.90 4.46
N ASP A 201 -18.04 32.72 5.59
CA ASP A 201 -16.64 33.10 5.82
C ASP A 201 -15.68 31.90 5.96
N LEU A 202 -16.11 30.68 5.60
CA LEU A 202 -15.28 29.48 5.71
C LEU A 202 -13.98 29.60 4.89
N VAL A 203 -12.84 29.38 5.55
CA VAL A 203 -11.53 29.29 4.89
C VAL A 203 -10.91 27.90 5.10
N VAL A 204 -10.69 27.18 4.00
CA VAL A 204 -9.96 25.90 3.97
C VAL A 204 -8.85 26.00 2.93
N LYS A 205 -7.59 25.88 3.36
CA LYS A 205 -6.45 26.03 2.45
C LYS A 205 -6.03 24.72 1.78
N GLY A 206 -6.35 23.57 2.36
CA GLY A 206 -6.00 22.23 1.85
C GLY A 206 -7.11 21.58 1.03
N SER A 207 -7.40 20.32 1.33
CA SER A 207 -8.50 19.54 0.74
C SER A 207 -9.79 19.69 1.54
N LEU A 208 -10.94 19.41 0.93
CA LEU A 208 -12.25 19.44 1.56
C LEU A 208 -13.02 18.14 1.25
N ASP A 209 -13.28 17.33 2.27
CA ASP A 209 -14.09 16.10 2.15
C ASP A 209 -15.49 16.31 2.71
N LEU A 210 -16.48 16.31 1.80
CA LEU A 210 -17.91 16.47 2.08
C LEU A 210 -18.67 15.16 1.87
N CYS A 211 -17.98 14.05 1.67
CA CYS A 211 -18.62 12.82 1.25
C CYS A 211 -19.76 12.43 2.21
N ASN A 212 -20.90 12.04 1.65
CA ASN A 212 -22.06 11.57 2.43
C ASN A 212 -22.57 12.60 3.47
N THR A 213 -22.60 13.88 3.09
CA THR A 213 -23.21 14.96 3.88
C THR A 213 -24.53 15.43 3.26
N ASP A 214 -25.32 16.18 4.03
CA ASP A 214 -26.60 16.76 3.59
C ASP A 214 -26.45 18.14 2.93
N ILE A 215 -25.22 18.51 2.52
CA ILE A 215 -24.93 19.79 1.89
C ILE A 215 -25.57 19.85 0.49
N GLU A 216 -26.30 20.95 0.23
CA GLU A 216 -26.99 21.18 -1.05
C GLU A 216 -26.29 22.20 -1.96
N GLU A 217 -25.49 23.11 -1.41
CA GLU A 217 -24.84 24.20 -2.14
C GLU A 217 -23.41 24.45 -1.66
N LEU A 218 -22.51 24.80 -2.58
CA LEU A 218 -21.15 25.26 -2.28
C LEU A 218 -21.11 26.80 -2.26
N PRO A 219 -20.21 27.42 -1.47
CA PRO A 219 -20.02 28.86 -1.50
C PRO A 219 -19.64 29.37 -2.90
N PRO A 220 -20.12 30.55 -3.34
CA PRO A 220 -19.99 31.01 -4.73
C PRO A 220 -18.54 31.23 -5.20
N ASN A 221 -17.61 31.52 -4.27
CA ASN A 221 -16.20 31.80 -4.55
C ASN A 221 -15.25 30.77 -3.92
N LEU A 222 -15.73 29.55 -3.66
CA LEU A 222 -14.93 28.50 -3.03
C LEU A 222 -13.67 28.19 -3.87
N THR A 223 -12.50 28.23 -3.23
CA THR A 223 -11.22 27.84 -3.80
C THR A 223 -10.60 26.76 -2.92
N ILE A 224 -10.24 25.62 -3.51
CA ILE A 224 -9.64 24.47 -2.84
C ILE A 224 -8.26 24.23 -3.46
N ASN A 225 -7.19 24.32 -2.68
CA ASN A 225 -5.85 24.06 -3.22
C ASN A 225 -5.53 22.56 -3.30
N GLY A 226 -6.25 21.72 -2.56
CA GLY A 226 -6.16 20.27 -2.65
C GLY A 226 -7.33 19.65 -3.42
N ASP A 227 -7.83 18.55 -2.89
CA ASP A 227 -8.93 17.77 -3.44
C ASP A 227 -10.28 18.23 -2.87
N LEU A 228 -11.34 18.12 -3.67
CA LEU A 228 -12.72 18.36 -3.26
C LEU A 228 -13.54 17.08 -3.46
N ASN A 229 -13.97 16.45 -2.37
CA ASN A 229 -14.77 15.24 -2.43
C ASN A 229 -16.25 15.53 -2.17
N LEU A 230 -17.07 15.46 -3.22
CA LEU A 230 -18.52 15.69 -3.18
C LEU A 230 -19.31 14.38 -3.25
N MET A 231 -18.65 13.23 -3.04
CA MET A 231 -19.26 11.93 -3.24
C MET A 231 -20.53 11.77 -2.39
N ALA A 232 -21.64 11.32 -3.00
CA ALA A 232 -22.91 11.09 -2.33
C ALA A 232 -23.45 12.31 -1.54
N THR A 233 -23.22 13.52 -2.05
CA THR A 233 -23.84 14.76 -1.55
C THR A 233 -25.12 15.09 -2.30
N TRP A 234 -25.88 16.07 -1.80
CA TRP A 234 -27.12 16.56 -2.44
C TRP A 234 -26.89 17.76 -3.36
N ILE A 235 -25.62 18.10 -3.64
CA ILE A 235 -25.23 19.27 -4.42
C ILE A 235 -25.73 19.15 -5.86
N LYS A 236 -26.48 20.17 -6.30
CA LYS A 236 -27.14 20.16 -7.62
C LYS A 236 -26.32 20.85 -8.71
N LYS A 237 -25.49 21.82 -8.33
CA LYS A 237 -24.68 22.67 -9.23
C LYS A 237 -23.36 23.04 -8.57
N LEU A 238 -22.32 23.21 -9.38
CA LEU A 238 -21.05 23.78 -8.93
C LEU A 238 -21.05 25.31 -9.13
N PRO A 239 -20.40 26.09 -8.26
CA PRO A 239 -20.17 27.51 -8.47
C PRO A 239 -19.40 27.77 -9.78
N VAL A 240 -19.77 28.83 -10.50
CA VAL A 240 -19.21 29.12 -11.84
C VAL A 240 -17.70 29.37 -11.83
N ASN A 241 -17.16 29.86 -10.70
CA ASN A 241 -15.75 30.20 -10.51
C ASN A 241 -15.02 29.20 -9.59
N LEU A 242 -15.62 28.05 -9.27
CA LEU A 242 -15.00 27.03 -8.42
C LEU A 242 -13.63 26.64 -8.98
N THR A 243 -12.61 26.73 -8.13
CA THR A 243 -11.25 26.30 -8.46
C THR A 243 -10.82 25.19 -7.50
N VAL A 244 -10.45 24.04 -8.05
CA VAL A 244 -9.91 22.88 -7.32
C VAL A 244 -8.55 22.53 -7.92
N ASN A 245 -7.45 22.76 -7.21
CA ASN A 245 -6.12 22.47 -7.76
C ASN A 245 -5.73 20.99 -7.69
N GLY A 246 -6.59 20.13 -7.14
CA GLY A 246 -6.47 18.67 -7.13
C GLY A 246 -7.63 17.95 -7.81
N TRP A 247 -8.05 16.85 -7.20
CA TRP A 247 -9.15 15.99 -7.65
C TRP A 247 -10.51 16.53 -7.23
N LEU A 248 -11.44 16.57 -8.18
CA LEU A 248 -12.86 16.73 -7.91
C LEU A 248 -13.54 15.35 -7.98
N SER A 249 -14.07 14.86 -6.86
CA SER A 249 -14.86 13.62 -6.83
C SER A 249 -16.35 13.92 -6.83
N LEU A 250 -17.07 13.42 -7.84
CA LEU A 250 -18.51 13.65 -8.04
C LEU A 250 -19.35 12.36 -7.96
N SER A 251 -18.77 11.27 -7.47
CA SER A 251 -19.44 9.96 -7.44
C SER A 251 -20.75 9.99 -6.64
N GLY A 252 -21.81 9.33 -7.09
CA GLY A 252 -23.14 9.37 -6.47
C GLY A 252 -23.93 10.68 -6.67
N THR A 253 -23.56 11.56 -7.62
CA THR A 253 -24.23 12.86 -7.82
C THR A 253 -24.85 13.01 -9.22
N LYS A 254 -25.60 14.10 -9.47
CA LYS A 254 -26.17 14.38 -10.81
C LYS A 254 -25.18 15.15 -11.70
N ILE A 255 -24.15 14.45 -12.18
CA ILE A 255 -22.99 15.03 -12.89
C ILE A 255 -23.35 15.97 -14.03
N TYR A 256 -24.29 15.60 -14.91
CA TYR A 256 -24.68 16.46 -16.01
C TYR A 256 -25.26 17.79 -15.53
N GLN A 257 -26.00 17.80 -14.41
CA GLN A 257 -26.52 19.03 -13.82
C GLN A 257 -25.40 19.88 -13.21
N MET A 258 -24.42 19.23 -12.59
CA MET A 258 -23.29 19.89 -11.92
C MET A 258 -22.32 20.57 -12.88
N LEU A 259 -22.02 19.91 -14.00
CA LEU A 259 -20.97 20.34 -14.93
C LEU A 259 -21.50 21.02 -16.20
N LYS A 260 -22.83 21.08 -16.40
CA LYS A 260 -23.42 21.82 -17.53
C LYS A 260 -23.10 23.32 -17.38
N ASN A 261 -22.39 23.87 -18.37
CA ASN A 261 -21.92 25.26 -18.39
C ASN A 261 -20.91 25.60 -17.26
N PHE A 262 -20.26 24.60 -16.69
CA PHE A 262 -19.21 24.82 -15.70
C PHE A 262 -17.99 25.47 -16.37
N ASN A 263 -17.61 26.65 -15.85
CA ASN A 263 -16.47 27.44 -16.33
C ASN A 263 -15.31 27.47 -15.33
N GLY A 264 -15.46 26.85 -14.17
CA GLY A 264 -14.40 26.73 -13.18
C GLY A 264 -13.28 25.81 -13.63
N ARG A 265 -12.33 25.56 -12.73
CA ARG A 265 -11.16 24.73 -13.01
C ARG A 265 -11.04 23.61 -11.99
N PHE A 266 -10.74 22.42 -12.48
CA PHE A 266 -10.18 21.33 -11.67
C PHE A 266 -9.05 20.65 -12.44
N ASP A 267 -8.05 20.15 -11.73
CA ASP A 267 -6.92 19.46 -12.37
C ASP A 267 -7.34 18.03 -12.76
N SER A 268 -7.99 17.29 -11.86
CA SER A 268 -8.45 15.92 -12.11
C SER A 268 -9.92 15.70 -11.73
N LEU A 269 -10.57 14.71 -12.34
CA LEU A 269 -11.97 14.36 -12.11
C LEU A 269 -12.13 12.87 -11.84
N ALA A 270 -12.64 12.53 -10.66
CA ALA A 270 -12.95 11.16 -10.27
C ALA A 270 -14.46 10.96 -10.19
N ILE A 271 -14.92 9.95 -10.91
CA ILE A 271 -16.32 9.59 -10.97
C ILE A 271 -16.41 8.06 -11.02
N TYR A 272 -16.70 7.45 -9.88
CA TYR A 272 -16.72 6.01 -9.70
C TYR A 272 -18.16 5.49 -9.61
N CYS A 273 -18.42 4.34 -10.26
CA CYS A 273 -19.60 3.51 -10.05
C CYS A 273 -20.94 4.25 -10.14
N GLU A 274 -21.45 4.41 -11.37
CA GLU A 274 -22.74 5.05 -11.61
C GLU A 274 -23.41 4.67 -12.94
N LYS A 275 -24.71 5.00 -13.02
CA LYS A 275 -25.53 5.09 -14.25
C LYS A 275 -25.13 6.24 -15.18
N ILE A 276 -23.89 6.73 -15.13
CA ILE A 276 -23.47 7.84 -16.00
C ILE A 276 -23.38 7.33 -17.41
N LYS A 277 -24.11 7.99 -18.30
CA LYS A 277 -24.19 7.62 -19.71
C LYS A 277 -23.46 8.60 -20.61
N LYS A 278 -23.23 9.84 -20.14
CA LYS A 278 -22.66 10.94 -20.93
C LYS A 278 -21.97 11.98 -20.02
N LEU A 279 -20.85 12.51 -20.51
CA LEU A 279 -20.19 13.71 -19.98
C LEU A 279 -20.61 14.97 -20.77
N PRO A 280 -20.55 16.18 -20.18
CA PRO A 280 -20.71 17.43 -20.92
C PRO A 280 -19.68 17.58 -22.04
N ASP A 281 -20.10 18.13 -23.18
CA ASP A 281 -19.26 18.21 -24.38
C ASP A 281 -18.12 19.24 -24.24
N ASN A 282 -18.28 20.24 -23.36
CA ASN A 282 -17.32 21.33 -23.10
C ASN A 282 -16.37 21.03 -21.93
N LEU A 283 -16.38 19.82 -21.39
CA LEU A 283 -15.59 19.45 -20.21
C LEU A 283 -14.08 19.58 -20.50
N LYS A 284 -13.38 20.35 -19.67
CA LYS A 284 -11.92 20.48 -19.71
C LYS A 284 -11.34 19.81 -18.49
N ILE A 285 -10.48 18.82 -18.71
CA ILE A 285 -9.75 18.11 -17.66
C ILE A 285 -8.28 18.30 -18.00
N LYS A 286 -7.51 18.78 -17.03
CA LYS A 286 -6.09 19.05 -17.27
C LYS A 286 -5.30 17.76 -17.15
N ASP A 287 -5.38 17.14 -15.98
CA ASP A 287 -4.55 16.02 -15.59
C ASP A 287 -5.25 14.68 -15.79
N SER A 288 -6.01 14.17 -14.81
CA SER A 288 -6.50 12.79 -14.85
C SER A 288 -8.02 12.67 -14.82
N LEU A 289 -8.57 11.63 -15.45
CA LEU A 289 -10.00 11.32 -15.49
C LEU A 289 -10.24 9.85 -15.16
N ASN A 290 -10.99 9.60 -14.08
CA ASN A 290 -11.45 8.25 -13.72
C ASN A 290 -12.97 8.15 -13.90
N LEU A 291 -13.40 7.19 -14.74
CA LEU A 291 -14.79 6.84 -15.03
C LEU A 291 -15.06 5.34 -14.85
N GLU A 292 -14.22 4.63 -14.10
CA GLU A 292 -14.32 3.18 -13.94
C GLU A 292 -15.71 2.74 -13.45
N PHE A 293 -16.15 1.58 -13.95
CA PHE A 293 -17.44 0.98 -13.60
C PHE A 293 -18.68 1.83 -13.95
N SER A 294 -18.56 2.82 -14.85
CA SER A 294 -19.68 3.63 -15.31
C SER A 294 -20.37 3.09 -16.58
N GLU A 295 -21.63 3.49 -16.82
CA GLU A 295 -22.38 3.14 -18.04
C GLU A 295 -22.00 3.97 -19.29
N ILE A 296 -20.87 4.68 -19.27
CA ILE A 296 -20.52 5.64 -20.32
C ILE A 296 -20.25 4.91 -21.64
N LYS A 297 -20.83 5.44 -22.74
CA LYS A 297 -20.70 4.84 -24.09
C LYS A 297 -19.82 5.64 -25.04
N LYS A 298 -19.64 6.93 -24.78
CA LYS A 298 -18.88 7.88 -25.60
C LYS A 298 -18.23 8.96 -24.73
N LEU A 299 -17.05 9.40 -25.15
CA LEU A 299 -16.35 10.56 -24.60
C LEU A 299 -16.54 11.78 -25.50
N PRO A 300 -16.36 13.02 -24.99
CA PRO A 300 -16.32 14.23 -25.81
C PRO A 300 -15.22 14.17 -26.89
N ASP A 301 -15.49 14.68 -28.09
CA ASP A 301 -14.59 14.53 -29.25
C ASP A 301 -13.23 15.24 -29.07
N ASN A 302 -13.19 16.32 -28.29
CA ASN A 302 -12.01 17.16 -28.07
C ASN A 302 -11.28 16.85 -26.75
N LEU A 303 -11.60 15.72 -26.10
CA LEU A 303 -11.00 15.35 -24.83
C LEU A 303 -9.48 15.15 -24.97
N ARG A 304 -8.71 15.80 -24.08
CA ARG A 304 -7.27 15.64 -23.91
C ARG A 304 -6.98 15.47 -22.42
N ILE A 305 -6.13 14.52 -22.08
CA ILE A 305 -5.78 14.16 -20.70
C ILE A 305 -4.26 14.18 -20.59
N SER A 306 -3.65 14.98 -19.71
CA SER A 306 -2.19 14.97 -19.52
C SER A 306 -1.71 13.87 -18.59
N GLY A 307 -2.55 13.44 -17.66
CA GLY A 307 -2.32 12.33 -16.74
C GLY A 307 -3.02 11.06 -17.22
N ASP A 308 -3.66 10.36 -16.29
CA ASP A 308 -4.25 9.04 -16.53
C ASP A 308 -5.72 9.13 -16.97
N LEU A 309 -6.13 8.20 -17.83
CA LEU A 309 -7.52 8.02 -18.24
C LEU A 309 -7.97 6.59 -17.91
N SER A 310 -8.81 6.47 -16.89
CA SER A 310 -9.38 5.19 -16.47
C SER A 310 -10.82 5.01 -16.94
N LEU A 311 -11.04 3.98 -17.75
CA LEU A 311 -12.34 3.60 -18.33
C LEU A 311 -12.63 2.11 -18.11
N ALA A 312 -11.92 1.44 -17.21
CA ALA A 312 -12.10 0.02 -16.94
C ALA A 312 -13.55 -0.30 -16.58
N ASP A 313 -14.05 -1.43 -17.05
CA ASP A 313 -15.41 -1.93 -16.82
C ASP A 313 -16.54 -0.99 -17.30
N THR A 314 -16.25 -0.05 -18.21
CA THR A 314 -17.25 0.82 -18.83
C THR A 314 -17.90 0.22 -20.10
N LYS A 315 -18.98 0.85 -20.58
CA LYS A 315 -19.66 0.51 -21.85
C LYS A 315 -19.11 1.26 -23.06
N ILE A 316 -17.88 1.77 -22.99
CA ILE A 316 -17.27 2.56 -24.07
C ILE A 316 -17.06 1.68 -25.30
N GLU A 317 -17.61 2.11 -26.44
CA GLU A 317 -17.47 1.34 -27.70
C GLU A 317 -16.41 1.91 -28.64
N LYS A 318 -16.12 3.21 -28.51
CA LYS A 318 -15.21 3.98 -29.37
C LYS A 318 -14.57 5.12 -28.57
N LEU A 319 -13.30 5.39 -28.85
CA LEU A 319 -12.59 6.56 -28.36
C LEU A 319 -12.64 7.71 -29.38
N PRO A 320 -12.52 8.98 -28.94
CA PRO A 320 -12.38 10.14 -29.83
C PRO A 320 -11.21 9.98 -30.80
N LYS A 321 -11.37 10.48 -32.03
CA LYS A 321 -10.38 10.31 -33.11
C LYS A 321 -8.99 10.87 -32.76
N ASN A 322 -8.96 11.96 -32.00
CA ASN A 322 -7.76 12.71 -31.65
C ASN A 322 -7.42 12.61 -30.15
N LEU A 323 -7.91 11.57 -29.46
CA LEU A 323 -7.62 11.37 -28.05
C LEU A 323 -6.11 11.23 -27.83
N SER A 324 -5.59 12.00 -26.87
CA SER A 324 -4.23 11.90 -26.35
C SER A 324 -4.29 11.77 -24.85
N VAL A 325 -3.55 10.81 -24.31
CA VAL A 325 -3.40 10.53 -22.88
C VAL A 325 -1.91 10.61 -22.55
N GLY A 326 -1.49 11.54 -21.70
CA GLY A 326 -0.08 11.69 -21.35
C GLY A 326 0.41 10.60 -20.39
N GLY A 327 -0.46 10.11 -19.51
CA GLY A 327 -0.21 8.98 -18.62
C GLY A 327 -0.74 7.65 -19.17
N ALA A 328 -1.28 6.83 -18.28
CA ALA A 328 -1.84 5.51 -18.57
C ALA A 328 -3.29 5.59 -19.09
N LEU A 329 -3.64 4.65 -19.96
CA LEU A 329 -4.99 4.45 -20.48
C LEU A 329 -5.47 3.03 -20.13
N TYR A 330 -6.48 2.98 -19.26
CA TYR A 330 -7.09 1.74 -18.76
C TYR A 330 -8.44 1.52 -19.46
N LEU A 331 -8.54 0.43 -20.24
CA LEU A 331 -9.70 0.04 -21.04
C LEU A 331 -10.16 -1.39 -20.75
N GLU A 332 -9.69 -1.99 -19.66
CA GLU A 332 -9.97 -3.36 -19.25
C GLU A 332 -11.47 -3.63 -19.25
N TYR A 333 -11.86 -4.77 -19.84
CA TYR A 333 -13.24 -5.26 -19.85
C TYR A 333 -14.27 -4.29 -20.48
N THR A 334 -13.83 -3.35 -21.30
CA THR A 334 -14.71 -2.46 -22.07
C THR A 334 -15.23 -3.08 -23.37
N ASP A 335 -16.28 -2.48 -23.94
CA ASP A 335 -16.88 -2.89 -25.22
C ASP A 335 -16.14 -2.39 -26.47
N ILE A 336 -14.96 -1.80 -26.31
CA ILE A 336 -14.19 -1.18 -27.38
C ILE A 336 -13.73 -2.23 -28.43
N LYS A 337 -13.94 -1.89 -29.71
CA LYS A 337 -13.63 -2.80 -30.84
C LYS A 337 -12.40 -2.37 -31.65
N LYS A 338 -12.05 -1.07 -31.62
CA LYS A 338 -10.97 -0.47 -32.41
C LYS A 338 -10.39 0.73 -31.67
N LEU A 339 -9.07 0.90 -31.75
CA LEU A 339 -8.37 2.09 -31.28
C LEU A 339 -8.27 3.15 -32.40
N PRO A 340 -8.27 4.45 -32.07
CA PRO A 340 -7.98 5.51 -33.03
C PRO A 340 -6.61 5.36 -33.69
N LYS A 341 -6.49 5.74 -34.96
CA LYS A 341 -5.24 5.60 -35.75
C LYS A 341 -4.06 6.37 -35.13
N ASN A 342 -4.34 7.53 -34.55
CA ASN A 342 -3.36 8.46 -34.00
C ASN A 342 -3.41 8.52 -32.45
N LEU A 343 -3.92 7.46 -31.81
CA LEU A 343 -3.95 7.39 -30.35
C LEU A 343 -2.52 7.46 -29.81
N SER A 344 -2.29 8.41 -28.88
CA SER A 344 -1.04 8.56 -28.15
C SER A 344 -1.29 8.29 -26.67
N VAL A 345 -0.49 7.42 -26.08
CA VAL A 345 -0.51 7.06 -24.65
C VAL A 345 0.94 7.14 -24.16
N GLY A 346 1.25 8.05 -23.25
CA GLY A 346 2.62 8.21 -22.76
C GLY A 346 3.02 7.19 -21.69
N GLY A 347 2.05 6.66 -20.95
CA GLY A 347 2.21 5.63 -19.93
C GLY A 347 1.82 4.23 -20.41
N THR A 348 1.10 3.49 -19.56
CA THR A 348 0.65 2.11 -19.84
C THR A 348 -0.61 2.11 -20.68
N LEU A 349 -0.76 1.17 -21.61
CA LEU A 349 -2.04 0.84 -22.24
C LEU A 349 -2.52 -0.53 -21.79
N ASN A 350 -3.66 -0.58 -21.09
CA ASN A 350 -4.31 -1.83 -20.74
C ASN A 350 -5.60 -2.04 -21.55
N LEU A 351 -5.62 -3.13 -22.34
CA LEU A 351 -6.74 -3.57 -23.18
C LEU A 351 -7.28 -4.93 -22.73
N GLN A 352 -6.95 -5.39 -21.53
CA GLN A 352 -7.31 -6.73 -21.06
C GLN A 352 -8.80 -7.02 -21.27
N GLY A 353 -9.11 -8.17 -21.88
CA GLY A 353 -10.49 -8.62 -22.07
C GLY A 353 -11.33 -7.80 -23.07
N THR A 354 -10.75 -6.83 -23.78
CA THR A 354 -11.47 -6.04 -24.79
C THR A 354 -11.69 -6.80 -26.10
N LYS A 355 -12.56 -6.25 -26.95
CA LYS A 355 -12.88 -6.80 -28.30
C LYS A 355 -11.96 -6.24 -29.40
N VAL A 356 -10.86 -5.60 -29.03
CA VAL A 356 -9.87 -5.05 -29.97
C VAL A 356 -9.21 -6.18 -30.75
N LYS A 357 -9.06 -5.96 -32.07
CA LYS A 357 -8.45 -6.95 -32.99
C LYS A 357 -7.06 -6.54 -33.50
N LYS A 358 -6.72 -5.25 -33.46
CA LYS A 358 -5.47 -4.71 -34.01
C LYS A 358 -5.03 -3.48 -33.22
N LEU A 359 -3.72 -3.35 -33.02
CA LEU A 359 -3.08 -2.14 -32.52
C LEU A 359 -2.90 -1.11 -33.67
N PRO A 360 -2.85 0.20 -33.38
CA PRO A 360 -2.51 1.24 -34.36
C PRO A 360 -1.11 1.03 -34.96
N LYS A 361 -0.86 1.54 -36.18
CA LYS A 361 0.45 1.40 -36.84
C LYS A 361 1.58 2.14 -36.11
N ASN A 362 1.30 3.35 -35.63
CA ASN A 362 2.29 4.20 -34.95
C ASN A 362 2.20 4.03 -33.43
N PHE A 363 2.03 2.79 -32.98
CA PHE A 363 1.88 2.48 -31.56
C PHE A 363 3.20 2.68 -30.84
N ASN A 364 3.24 3.61 -29.88
CA ASN A 364 4.41 3.91 -29.07
C ASN A 364 4.00 3.98 -27.60
N VAL A 365 4.23 2.89 -26.88
CA VAL A 365 4.01 2.79 -25.42
C VAL A 365 5.27 2.21 -24.83
N LYS A 366 5.98 3.00 -24.02
CA LYS A 366 7.25 2.60 -23.41
C LYS A 366 7.05 1.93 -22.04
N SER A 367 6.04 2.35 -21.29
CA SER A 367 5.82 1.84 -19.94
C SER A 367 5.28 0.41 -19.97
N GLY A 368 4.04 0.20 -20.41
CA GLY A 368 3.42 -1.12 -20.31
C GLY A 368 2.35 -1.37 -21.35
N LEU A 369 2.28 -2.60 -21.86
CA LEU A 369 1.22 -3.05 -22.74
C LEU A 369 0.62 -4.34 -22.19
N ASP A 370 -0.65 -4.28 -21.81
CA ASP A 370 -1.45 -5.46 -21.51
C ASP A 370 -2.55 -5.62 -22.54
N ILE A 371 -2.47 -6.72 -23.30
CA ILE A 371 -3.49 -7.10 -24.29
C ILE A 371 -4.04 -8.49 -24.02
N SER A 372 -3.98 -8.93 -22.76
CA SER A 372 -4.41 -10.25 -22.34
C SER A 372 -5.86 -10.51 -22.71
N PHE A 373 -6.13 -11.73 -23.15
CA PHE A 373 -7.48 -12.18 -23.53
C PHE A 373 -8.16 -11.34 -24.64
N THR A 374 -7.38 -10.60 -25.45
CA THR A 374 -7.89 -9.89 -26.63
C THR A 374 -7.83 -10.77 -27.89
N ALA A 375 -8.46 -10.28 -28.96
CA ALA A 375 -8.39 -10.92 -30.28
C ALA A 375 -7.16 -10.49 -31.10
N ILE A 376 -6.24 -9.69 -30.54
CA ILE A 376 -5.02 -9.24 -31.20
C ILE A 376 -4.12 -10.43 -31.52
N ASP A 377 -3.61 -10.47 -32.75
CA ASP A 377 -2.82 -11.58 -33.29
C ASP A 377 -1.39 -11.19 -33.71
N ARG A 378 -1.06 -9.90 -33.70
CA ARG A 378 0.25 -9.35 -34.06
C ARG A 378 0.61 -8.15 -33.20
N LEU A 379 1.88 -8.04 -32.84
CA LEU A 379 2.48 -6.85 -32.23
C LEU A 379 2.91 -5.85 -33.33
N PRO A 380 3.12 -4.57 -32.99
CA PRO A 380 3.70 -3.59 -33.92
C PRO A 380 5.13 -3.99 -34.30
N GLU A 381 5.50 -3.81 -35.58
CA GLU A 381 6.83 -4.19 -36.09
C GLU A 381 7.96 -3.36 -35.48
N ASN A 382 7.66 -2.14 -35.03
CA ASN A 382 8.61 -1.22 -34.39
C ASN A 382 8.75 -1.42 -32.86
N LEU A 383 8.06 -2.41 -32.27
CA LEU A 383 8.14 -2.66 -30.83
C LEU A 383 9.46 -3.37 -30.50
N GLN A 384 10.48 -2.59 -30.13
CA GLN A 384 11.80 -3.09 -29.76
C GLN A 384 12.08 -3.01 -28.26
N GLU A 385 11.51 -2.04 -27.56
CA GLU A 385 11.73 -1.79 -26.13
C GLU A 385 10.42 -1.42 -25.44
N ILE A 386 10.19 -2.01 -24.26
CA ILE A 386 9.05 -1.72 -23.39
C ILE A 386 9.39 -2.15 -21.96
N ASN A 387 8.84 -1.51 -20.91
CA ASN A 387 9.12 -2.00 -19.55
C ASN A 387 8.38 -3.31 -19.27
N THR A 388 7.05 -3.31 -19.44
CA THR A 388 6.19 -4.47 -19.16
C THR A 388 5.38 -4.90 -20.38
N LEU A 389 5.34 -6.19 -20.68
CA LEU A 389 4.53 -6.75 -21.78
C LEU A 389 3.73 -7.97 -21.31
N VAL A 390 2.40 -7.89 -21.39
CA VAL A 390 1.47 -8.93 -20.96
C VAL A 390 0.58 -9.35 -22.13
N LEU A 391 0.74 -10.60 -22.57
CA LEU A 391 0.12 -11.20 -23.75
C LEU A 391 -0.67 -12.48 -23.42
N THR A 392 -1.08 -12.63 -22.17
CA THR A 392 -1.69 -13.85 -21.65
C THR A 392 -2.95 -14.21 -22.44
N GLY A 393 -3.05 -15.46 -22.90
CA GLY A 393 -4.24 -15.94 -23.64
C GLY A 393 -4.49 -15.27 -25.01
N THR A 394 -3.51 -14.56 -25.59
CA THR A 394 -3.65 -13.91 -26.91
C THR A 394 -3.49 -14.88 -28.08
N LYS A 395 -3.79 -14.40 -29.31
CA LYS A 395 -3.58 -15.15 -30.56
C LYS A 395 -2.19 -14.94 -31.16
N ILE A 396 -1.33 -14.15 -30.51
CA ILE A 396 0.02 -13.85 -30.96
C ILE A 396 0.85 -15.14 -31.05
N ARG A 397 1.62 -15.27 -32.13
CA ARG A 397 2.44 -16.46 -32.41
C ARG A 397 3.94 -16.19 -32.29
N ASN A 398 4.36 -14.96 -32.52
CA ASN A 398 5.76 -14.57 -32.53
C ASN A 398 5.93 -13.25 -31.78
N LEU A 399 7.04 -13.12 -31.07
CA LEU A 399 7.54 -11.85 -30.54
C LEU A 399 8.45 -11.19 -31.60
N PRO A 400 8.58 -9.85 -31.64
CA PRO A 400 9.58 -9.17 -32.43
C PRO A 400 11.00 -9.66 -32.14
N ASP A 401 11.86 -9.63 -33.16
CA ASP A 401 13.29 -9.89 -32.97
C ASP A 401 13.94 -8.77 -32.16
N ASN A 402 14.94 -9.11 -31.35
CA ASN A 402 15.66 -8.20 -30.46
C ASN A 402 14.77 -7.41 -29.46
N LEU A 403 13.59 -7.95 -29.14
CA LEU A 403 12.71 -7.37 -28.13
C LEU A 403 13.43 -7.30 -26.77
N ARG A 404 13.48 -6.10 -26.19
CA ARG A 404 14.02 -5.80 -24.88
C ARG A 404 12.89 -5.42 -23.94
N ILE A 405 12.81 -6.11 -22.81
CA ILE A 405 11.80 -5.88 -21.77
C ILE A 405 12.51 -5.54 -20.47
N GLU A 406 12.28 -4.34 -19.94
CA GLU A 406 13.01 -3.88 -18.74
C GLU A 406 12.57 -4.61 -17.47
N THR A 407 11.31 -5.01 -17.37
CA THR A 407 10.79 -5.73 -16.20
C THR A 407 10.19 -7.06 -16.60
N ASP A 408 8.87 -7.13 -16.82
CA ASP A 408 8.13 -8.39 -16.89
C ASP A 408 7.62 -8.70 -18.29
N LEU A 409 7.89 -9.92 -18.76
CA LEU A 409 7.24 -10.53 -19.92
C LEU A 409 6.31 -11.65 -19.47
N ARG A 410 5.01 -11.48 -19.67
CA ARG A 410 4.00 -12.52 -19.41
C ARG A 410 3.36 -12.96 -20.71
N ILE A 411 3.65 -14.19 -21.14
CA ILE A 411 3.08 -14.81 -22.34
C ILE A 411 2.39 -16.14 -22.02
N SER A 412 1.98 -16.34 -20.77
CA SER A 412 1.35 -17.57 -20.33
C SER A 412 0.06 -17.85 -21.11
N GLU A 413 -0.19 -19.12 -21.38
CA GLU A 413 -1.36 -19.57 -22.16
C GLU A 413 -1.46 -18.98 -23.59
N SER A 414 -0.40 -18.37 -24.11
CA SER A 414 -0.36 -17.81 -25.47
C SER A 414 -0.12 -18.88 -26.56
N LYS A 415 -0.25 -18.48 -27.83
CA LYS A 415 0.09 -19.32 -28.99
C LYS A 415 1.55 -19.24 -29.42
N ILE A 416 2.40 -18.53 -28.65
CA ILE A 416 3.83 -18.43 -28.92
C ILE A 416 4.49 -19.80 -28.73
N ASN A 417 5.28 -20.21 -29.72
CA ASN A 417 5.93 -21.52 -29.76
C ASN A 417 7.47 -21.46 -29.74
N LYS A 418 8.06 -20.27 -29.98
CA LYS A 418 9.49 -20.00 -29.92
C LYS A 418 9.72 -18.58 -29.37
N LEU A 419 10.76 -18.41 -28.56
CA LEU A 419 11.27 -17.09 -28.14
C LEU A 419 12.34 -16.58 -29.13
N PRO A 420 12.45 -15.25 -29.34
CA PRO A 420 13.55 -14.66 -30.12
C PRO A 420 14.92 -15.01 -29.52
N ASP A 421 15.94 -15.17 -30.36
CA ASP A 421 17.24 -15.71 -29.94
C ASP A 421 17.98 -14.78 -28.93
N ASN A 422 17.76 -13.47 -29.03
CA ASN A 422 18.38 -12.43 -28.18
C ASN A 422 17.39 -11.75 -27.23
N LEU A 423 16.31 -12.43 -26.84
CA LEU A 423 15.31 -11.86 -25.92
C LEU A 423 15.95 -11.48 -24.57
N TYR A 424 15.72 -10.24 -24.13
CA TYR A 424 16.08 -9.75 -22.81
C TYR A 424 14.83 -9.44 -21.99
N VAL A 425 14.81 -9.91 -20.73
CA VAL A 425 13.77 -9.63 -19.74
C VAL A 425 14.45 -9.27 -18.42
N GLY A 426 14.31 -8.03 -17.93
CA GLY A 426 15.04 -7.59 -16.74
C GLY A 426 14.59 -8.26 -15.44
N ASP A 427 13.30 -8.57 -15.30
CA ASP A 427 12.73 -9.17 -14.09
C ASP A 427 12.17 -10.57 -14.33
N THR A 428 10.88 -10.69 -14.66
CA THR A 428 10.19 -11.99 -14.72
C THR A 428 9.81 -12.37 -16.13
N LEU A 429 10.23 -13.56 -16.55
CA LEU A 429 9.74 -14.23 -17.75
C LEU A 429 8.73 -15.32 -17.37
N ASP A 430 7.44 -15.07 -17.63
CA ASP A 430 6.38 -16.08 -17.50
C ASP A 430 5.99 -16.63 -18.87
N ILE A 431 6.40 -17.88 -19.12
CA ILE A 431 6.00 -18.65 -20.31
C ILE A 431 5.22 -19.91 -19.92
N SER A 432 4.64 -19.91 -18.72
CA SER A 432 3.90 -21.07 -18.21
C SER A 432 2.73 -21.45 -19.11
N LYS A 433 2.44 -22.75 -19.18
CA LYS A 433 1.36 -23.31 -20.02
C LYS A 433 1.45 -22.96 -21.52
N THR A 434 2.64 -22.58 -22.04
CA THR A 434 2.87 -22.38 -23.48
C THR A 434 3.28 -23.67 -24.18
N LYS A 435 3.34 -23.63 -25.52
CA LYS A 435 3.81 -24.75 -26.37
C LYS A 435 5.32 -24.70 -26.66
N ILE A 436 6.06 -23.81 -25.99
CA ILE A 436 7.51 -23.66 -26.16
C ILE A 436 8.22 -24.96 -25.77
N LYS A 437 9.14 -25.41 -26.63
CA LYS A 437 9.89 -26.67 -26.47
C LYS A 437 11.36 -26.47 -26.09
N SER A 438 11.92 -25.29 -26.35
CA SER A 438 13.32 -24.96 -26.07
C SER A 438 13.46 -23.48 -25.76
N LEU A 439 14.47 -23.17 -24.95
CA LEU A 439 14.89 -21.80 -24.65
C LEU A 439 16.08 -21.44 -25.57
N PRO A 440 16.17 -20.21 -26.08
CA PRO A 440 17.30 -19.79 -26.90
C PRO A 440 18.57 -19.66 -26.06
N ALA A 441 19.73 -19.89 -26.68
CA ALA A 441 21.02 -19.82 -26.00
C ALA A 441 21.36 -18.40 -25.51
N GLY A 442 20.92 -17.37 -26.24
CA GLY A 442 21.13 -15.96 -25.90
C GLY A 442 20.10 -15.36 -24.94
N LEU A 443 19.17 -16.16 -24.40
CA LEU A 443 18.13 -15.68 -23.49
C LEU A 443 18.74 -15.07 -22.22
N LYS A 444 18.33 -13.84 -21.90
CA LYS A 444 18.71 -13.17 -20.64
C LYS A 444 17.47 -12.84 -19.82
N VAL A 445 17.44 -13.33 -18.58
CA VAL A 445 16.38 -13.03 -17.60
C VAL A 445 17.02 -12.65 -16.27
N GLY A 446 16.60 -11.56 -15.62
CA GLY A 446 17.30 -11.08 -14.42
C GLY A 446 16.81 -11.66 -13.09
N LYS A 447 15.50 -11.80 -12.86
CA LYS A 447 14.96 -12.27 -11.57
C LYS A 447 14.38 -13.68 -11.62
N CYS A 448 13.30 -13.87 -12.36
CA CYS A 448 12.45 -15.05 -12.24
C CYS A 448 12.08 -15.67 -13.59
N MET A 449 11.98 -17.00 -13.63
CA MET A 449 11.45 -17.72 -14.80
C MET A 449 10.33 -18.68 -14.39
N LEU A 450 9.14 -18.48 -14.95
CA LEU A 450 8.00 -19.38 -14.75
C LEU A 450 7.82 -20.25 -16.00
N LEU A 451 8.29 -21.51 -15.93
CA LEU A 451 8.29 -22.46 -17.04
C LEU A 451 7.29 -23.60 -16.84
N ASN A 452 6.47 -23.53 -15.81
CA ASN A 452 5.62 -24.64 -15.41
C ASN A 452 4.61 -25.01 -16.49
N ASN A 453 4.34 -26.31 -16.62
CA ASN A 453 3.45 -26.88 -17.62
C ASN A 453 3.88 -26.58 -19.09
N THR A 454 5.18 -26.55 -19.37
CA THR A 454 5.74 -26.45 -20.73
C THR A 454 6.38 -27.76 -21.18
N LYS A 455 6.78 -27.85 -22.47
CA LYS A 455 7.49 -29.02 -23.02
C LYS A 455 9.01 -28.84 -23.04
N ILE A 456 9.54 -27.85 -22.32
CA ILE A 456 10.98 -27.56 -22.25
C ILE A 456 11.71 -28.75 -21.62
N SER A 457 12.76 -29.21 -22.29
CA SER A 457 13.55 -30.38 -21.88
C SER A 457 14.95 -30.03 -21.36
N LYS A 458 15.45 -28.82 -21.62
CA LYS A 458 16.77 -28.34 -21.20
C LYS A 458 16.74 -26.85 -20.88
N LEU A 459 17.55 -26.45 -19.90
CA LEU A 459 17.85 -25.05 -19.59
C LEU A 459 19.14 -24.62 -20.34
N PRO A 460 19.31 -23.33 -20.68
CA PRO A 460 20.57 -22.81 -21.19
C PRO A 460 21.71 -23.01 -20.17
N ASN A 461 22.93 -23.23 -20.67
CA ASN A 461 24.13 -23.20 -19.83
C ASN A 461 24.35 -21.75 -19.35
N ASN A 462 24.77 -21.57 -18.10
CA ASN A 462 25.01 -20.27 -17.45
C ASN A 462 23.74 -19.43 -17.23
N LEU A 463 22.58 -20.05 -17.08
CA LEU A 463 21.37 -19.35 -16.67
C LEU A 463 21.52 -18.84 -15.23
N LYS A 464 21.65 -17.52 -15.08
CA LYS A 464 21.75 -16.83 -13.79
C LYS A 464 20.47 -16.06 -13.51
N LEU A 465 19.81 -16.36 -12.39
CA LEU A 465 18.60 -15.70 -11.95
C LEU A 465 18.81 -15.21 -10.52
N SER A 466 18.64 -13.92 -10.29
CA SER A 466 18.81 -13.35 -8.93
C SER A 466 17.79 -13.87 -7.92
N HIS A 467 16.67 -14.46 -8.39
CA HIS A 467 15.62 -15.00 -7.54
C HIS A 467 15.38 -16.49 -7.80
N GLY A 468 14.70 -16.89 -8.87
CA GLY A 468 14.45 -18.33 -9.03
C GLY A 468 13.59 -18.78 -10.20
N ILE A 469 13.30 -20.08 -10.21
CA ILE A 469 12.73 -20.75 -11.38
C ILE A 469 11.66 -21.79 -11.02
N ASN A 470 10.57 -21.80 -11.79
CA ASN A 470 9.53 -22.81 -11.72
C ASN A 470 9.59 -23.78 -12.90
N LEU A 471 9.97 -25.02 -12.60
CA LEU A 471 10.13 -26.14 -13.53
C LEU A 471 9.05 -27.21 -13.35
N LYS A 472 8.02 -26.99 -12.54
CA LYS A 472 6.96 -27.98 -12.30
C LYS A 472 6.31 -28.41 -13.63
N ASN A 473 6.17 -29.71 -13.82
CA ASN A 473 5.54 -30.30 -15.01
C ASN A 473 6.22 -29.93 -16.35
N THR A 474 7.54 -29.72 -16.34
CA THR A 474 8.36 -29.63 -17.56
C THR A 474 8.85 -31.02 -18.02
N ALA A 475 9.55 -31.07 -19.15
CA ALA A 475 10.27 -32.26 -19.63
C ALA A 475 11.74 -32.30 -19.16
N ILE A 476 12.18 -31.35 -18.33
CA ILE A 476 13.54 -31.30 -17.78
C ILE A 476 13.77 -32.52 -16.89
N ARG A 477 14.92 -33.19 -17.10
CA ARG A 477 15.35 -34.38 -16.36
C ARG A 477 16.63 -34.17 -15.56
N SER A 478 17.33 -33.06 -15.78
CA SER A 478 18.55 -32.71 -15.06
C SER A 478 18.71 -31.21 -14.98
N LEU A 479 19.26 -30.73 -13.87
CA LEU A 479 19.66 -29.34 -13.68
C LEU A 479 21.07 -29.14 -14.24
N PRO A 480 21.40 -28.03 -14.91
CA PRO A 480 22.78 -27.71 -15.27
C PRO A 480 23.56 -27.31 -14.01
N GLU A 481 24.84 -27.68 -13.92
CA GLU A 481 25.67 -27.47 -12.73
C GLU A 481 25.93 -25.99 -12.45
N ASN A 482 25.87 -25.13 -13.46
CA ASN A 482 26.04 -23.68 -13.33
C ASN A 482 24.71 -22.93 -13.17
N LEU A 483 23.63 -23.60 -12.75
CA LEU A 483 22.35 -22.96 -12.43
C LEU A 483 22.47 -22.16 -11.14
N ASP A 484 22.28 -20.85 -11.24
CA ASP A 484 22.28 -19.93 -10.10
C ASP A 484 20.85 -19.44 -9.81
N VAL A 485 20.29 -19.91 -8.70
CA VAL A 485 18.92 -19.61 -8.23
C VAL A 485 18.84 -19.62 -6.70
N ARG A 486 18.01 -18.73 -6.13
CA ARG A 486 17.63 -18.75 -4.71
C ARG A 486 16.35 -19.52 -4.43
N TRP A 487 15.49 -19.67 -5.44
CA TRP A 487 14.25 -20.45 -5.37
C TRP A 487 14.16 -21.43 -6.55
N LEU A 488 13.80 -22.67 -6.26
CA LEU A 488 13.76 -23.76 -7.21
C LEU A 488 12.53 -24.65 -6.99
N CYS A 489 11.51 -24.44 -7.82
CA CYS A 489 10.26 -25.18 -7.79
C CYS A 489 10.25 -26.25 -8.88
N LEU A 490 10.20 -27.55 -8.54
CA LEU A 490 10.33 -28.63 -9.52
C LEU A 490 9.51 -29.89 -9.18
N SER A 491 9.31 -30.74 -10.19
CA SER A 491 8.75 -32.09 -10.00
C SER A 491 9.85 -33.04 -9.52
N LEU A 492 10.05 -33.15 -8.20
CA LEU A 492 11.16 -33.87 -7.56
C LEU A 492 11.47 -35.26 -8.15
N ASN A 493 10.44 -36.07 -8.40
CA ASN A 493 10.58 -37.42 -8.94
C ASN A 493 11.06 -37.48 -10.40
N LYS A 494 11.11 -36.36 -11.11
CA LYS A 494 11.50 -36.30 -12.53
C LYS A 494 12.96 -35.92 -12.76
N ILE A 495 13.63 -35.35 -11.76
CA ILE A 495 14.99 -34.82 -11.88
C ILE A 495 15.99 -35.88 -11.40
N LYS A 496 16.93 -36.26 -12.26
CA LYS A 496 17.84 -37.39 -12.04
C LYS A 496 19.04 -37.04 -11.17
N ASN A 497 19.58 -35.83 -11.30
CA ASN A 497 20.79 -35.36 -10.62
C ASN A 497 20.47 -34.58 -9.33
N ILE A 498 19.48 -35.04 -8.57
CA ILE A 498 19.16 -34.53 -7.24
C ILE A 498 18.91 -35.69 -6.26
N ALA A 499 18.95 -35.39 -4.98
CA ALA A 499 18.43 -36.26 -3.92
C ALA A 499 17.51 -35.45 -3.02
N TYR A 500 16.46 -36.06 -2.49
CA TYR A 500 15.50 -35.35 -1.65
C TYR A 500 14.90 -36.25 -0.57
N ARG A 501 14.38 -35.61 0.48
CA ARG A 501 13.55 -36.21 1.53
C ARG A 501 12.31 -35.34 1.72
N LYS A 502 11.16 -35.98 1.85
CA LYS A 502 9.89 -35.32 2.15
C LYS A 502 9.51 -35.63 3.60
N ASN A 503 8.69 -34.78 4.19
CA ASN A 503 8.18 -34.96 5.55
C ASN A 503 9.29 -35.12 6.59
N CYS A 504 10.38 -34.34 6.47
CA CYS A 504 11.53 -34.43 7.36
C CYS A 504 11.25 -33.99 8.80
N THR A 505 10.13 -33.31 9.03
CA THR A 505 9.68 -32.85 10.35
C THR A 505 8.16 -32.93 10.43
N SER A 506 7.60 -32.72 11.63
CA SER A 506 6.15 -32.66 11.86
C SER A 506 5.42 -31.63 10.99
N LYS A 507 6.11 -30.55 10.58
CA LYS A 507 5.61 -29.52 9.65
C LYS A 507 5.76 -29.90 8.17
N LYS A 508 6.03 -31.17 7.88
CA LYS A 508 6.13 -31.74 6.52
C LYS A 508 7.17 -31.04 5.62
N LYS A 509 8.29 -30.61 6.21
CA LYS A 509 9.39 -29.97 5.47
C LYS A 509 9.97 -30.91 4.40
N THR A 510 10.38 -30.34 3.27
CA THR A 510 11.08 -31.07 2.19
C THR A 510 12.51 -30.55 2.06
N ILE A 511 13.47 -31.46 2.10
CA ILE A 511 14.90 -31.19 1.88
C ILE A 511 15.31 -31.74 0.52
N LEU A 512 16.07 -30.95 -0.22
CA LEU A 512 16.55 -31.25 -1.56
C LEU A 512 18.04 -30.89 -1.64
N ALA A 513 18.88 -31.83 -2.09
CA ALA A 513 20.26 -31.57 -2.46
C ALA A 513 20.42 -31.59 -3.99
N ALA A 514 21.19 -30.64 -4.51
CA ALA A 514 21.62 -30.55 -5.90
C ALA A 514 23.12 -30.22 -5.95
N TYR A 515 23.83 -30.68 -6.99
CA TYR A 515 25.23 -30.34 -7.21
C TYR A 515 25.31 -29.16 -8.18
N LEU A 516 25.64 -27.98 -7.65
CA LEU A 516 25.63 -26.70 -8.36
C LEU A 516 26.86 -25.88 -7.97
N HIS A 517 27.50 -25.23 -8.95
CA HIS A 517 28.72 -24.44 -8.77
C HIS A 517 29.81 -25.22 -8.02
N GLU A 518 30.07 -26.44 -8.47
CA GLU A 518 31.09 -27.35 -7.89
C GLU A 518 30.83 -27.76 -6.42
N GLU A 519 29.66 -27.44 -5.87
CA GLU A 519 29.30 -27.72 -4.48
C GLU A 519 27.91 -28.39 -4.35
N PHE A 520 27.72 -29.12 -3.25
CA PHE A 520 26.38 -29.59 -2.86
C PHE A 520 25.60 -28.45 -2.23
N LYS A 521 24.51 -28.05 -2.88
CA LYS A 521 23.58 -27.01 -2.40
C LYS A 521 22.32 -27.64 -1.82
N ILE A 522 21.91 -27.15 -0.66
CA ILE A 522 20.75 -27.62 0.09
C ILE A 522 19.61 -26.61 -0.02
N PHE A 523 18.45 -27.12 -0.43
CA PHE A 523 17.20 -26.39 -0.49
C PHE A 523 16.23 -26.92 0.57
N MET A 524 15.55 -26.01 1.26
CA MET A 524 14.45 -26.32 2.17
C MET A 524 13.17 -25.67 1.65
N ASN A 525 12.14 -26.49 1.42
CA ASN A 525 10.84 -26.02 0.88
C ASN A 525 10.99 -25.14 -0.37
N GLU A 526 11.79 -25.57 -1.34
CA GLU A 526 12.09 -24.86 -2.61
C GLU A 526 13.07 -23.68 -2.49
N PHE A 527 13.50 -23.25 -1.29
CA PHE A 527 14.45 -22.14 -1.12
C PHE A 527 15.87 -22.63 -0.84
N LEU A 528 16.85 -22.03 -1.50
CA LEU A 528 18.27 -22.26 -1.25
C LEU A 528 18.63 -21.74 0.14
N ILE A 529 19.22 -22.60 0.96
CA ILE A 529 19.75 -22.22 2.27
C ILE A 529 21.27 -22.00 2.19
N GLY A 530 21.97 -22.86 1.45
CA GLY A 530 23.42 -22.79 1.29
C GLY A 530 24.04 -24.14 1.00
N ASN A 531 25.34 -24.27 1.26
CA ASN A 531 26.00 -25.58 1.36
C ASN A 531 25.60 -26.32 2.66
N LEU A 532 26.17 -27.51 2.90
CA LEU A 532 25.81 -28.32 4.06
C LEU A 532 26.11 -27.60 5.40
N GLU A 533 27.27 -26.97 5.53
CA GLU A 533 27.65 -26.23 6.75
C GLU A 533 26.71 -25.05 7.02
N GLN A 534 26.44 -24.24 6.00
CA GLN A 534 25.52 -23.10 6.08
C GLN A 534 24.10 -23.57 6.44
N PHE A 535 23.67 -24.72 5.90
CA PHE A 535 22.39 -25.33 6.25
C PHE A 535 22.34 -25.73 7.72
N GLU A 536 23.39 -26.37 8.26
CA GLU A 536 23.46 -26.74 9.66
C GLU A 536 23.41 -25.53 10.61
N GLN A 537 24.14 -24.47 10.27
CA GLN A 537 24.11 -23.20 11.01
C GLN A 537 22.72 -22.57 10.99
N HIS A 538 22.08 -22.54 9.81
CA HIS A 538 20.72 -22.03 9.64
C HIS A 538 19.72 -22.80 10.52
N VAL A 539 19.71 -24.14 10.46
CA VAL A 539 18.70 -24.91 11.22
C VAL A 539 18.93 -24.88 12.73
N ASN A 540 20.18 -24.76 13.19
CA ASN A 540 20.48 -24.54 14.61
C ASN A 540 19.91 -23.23 15.15
N LYS A 541 19.87 -22.19 14.30
CA LYS A 541 19.36 -20.87 14.66
C LYS A 541 17.83 -20.82 14.65
N GLU A 542 17.21 -21.46 13.66
CA GLU A 542 15.79 -21.28 13.36
C GLU A 542 14.87 -22.35 13.98
N PHE A 543 15.40 -23.49 14.44
CA PHE A 543 14.60 -24.61 14.92
C PHE A 543 15.04 -25.14 16.29
N ILE A 544 14.11 -25.74 17.03
CA ILE A 544 14.41 -26.43 18.28
C ILE A 544 15.35 -27.62 18.04
N LYS A 545 16.14 -27.97 19.06
CA LYS A 545 17.23 -28.97 18.95
C LYS A 545 16.82 -30.28 18.27
N LEU A 546 15.64 -30.82 18.60
CA LEU A 546 15.14 -32.06 18.00
C LEU A 546 14.86 -31.90 16.51
N GLU A 547 14.05 -30.90 16.12
CA GLU A 547 13.72 -30.61 14.71
C GLU A 547 14.97 -30.25 13.89
N ALA A 548 15.89 -29.48 14.47
CA ALA A 548 17.17 -29.17 13.85
C ALA A 548 17.98 -30.44 13.56
N SER A 549 18.00 -31.41 14.49
CA SER A 549 18.75 -32.66 14.31
C SER A 549 18.18 -33.53 13.17
N GLU A 550 16.85 -33.62 13.08
CA GLU A 550 16.16 -34.32 11.98
C GLU A 550 16.46 -33.69 10.61
N LEU A 551 16.43 -32.35 10.54
CA LEU A 551 16.71 -31.62 9.30
C LEU A 551 18.16 -31.80 8.84
N LYS A 552 19.14 -31.75 9.76
CA LYS A 552 20.56 -31.99 9.43
C LYS A 552 20.80 -33.39 8.91
N GLN A 553 20.22 -34.40 9.57
CA GLN A 553 20.33 -35.79 9.12
C GLN A 553 19.74 -35.94 7.71
N ALA A 554 18.55 -35.37 7.47
CA ALA A 554 17.93 -35.41 6.16
C ALA A 554 18.79 -34.73 5.07
N ALA A 555 19.44 -33.61 5.38
CA ALA A 555 20.35 -32.93 4.46
C ALA A 555 21.60 -33.75 4.16
N SER A 556 22.26 -34.29 5.19
CA SER A 556 23.43 -35.16 5.06
C SER A 556 23.12 -36.42 4.24
N ASP A 557 21.98 -37.07 4.51
CA ASP A 557 21.50 -38.22 3.74
C ASP A 557 21.26 -37.88 2.27
N CYS A 558 20.71 -36.69 1.98
CA CYS A 558 20.52 -36.23 0.61
C CYS A 558 21.88 -36.03 -0.09
N VAL A 559 22.85 -35.41 0.58
CA VAL A 559 24.20 -35.21 0.02
C VAL A 559 24.89 -36.54 -0.26
N ALA A 560 24.92 -37.45 0.71
CA ALA A 560 25.53 -38.78 0.56
C ALA A 560 24.90 -39.57 -0.59
N GLN A 561 23.56 -39.57 -0.68
CA GLN A 561 22.85 -40.21 -1.79
C GLN A 561 23.18 -39.56 -3.14
N LEU A 562 23.27 -38.23 -3.19
CA LEU A 562 23.58 -37.53 -4.43
C LEU A 562 25.03 -37.79 -4.85
N GLN A 563 25.98 -37.81 -3.92
CA GLN A 563 27.37 -38.13 -4.17
C GLN A 563 27.52 -39.53 -4.79
N GLN A 564 26.85 -40.54 -4.22
CA GLN A 564 26.82 -41.89 -4.81
C GLN A 564 26.25 -41.90 -6.24
N LYS A 565 25.19 -41.13 -6.50
CA LYS A 565 24.62 -41.01 -7.86
C LYS A 565 25.57 -40.35 -8.86
N LEU A 566 26.45 -39.46 -8.40
CA LEU A 566 27.40 -38.74 -9.26
C LEU A 566 28.69 -39.55 -9.47
N SER A 567 29.14 -40.34 -8.48
CA SER A 567 30.32 -41.21 -8.60
C SER A 567 30.16 -42.41 -9.55
N VAL A 568 28.93 -42.71 -9.98
CA VAL A 568 28.60 -43.83 -10.87
C VAL A 568 28.37 -43.37 -12.33
N LYS A 569 28.65 -42.09 -12.63
CA LYS A 569 28.65 -41.50 -13.97
C LYS A 569 30.07 -41.25 -14.43
#